data_AF-A0A7R9MUI0-F1
#
_entry.id   AF-A0A7R9MUI0-F1
#
_cell.length_a   1.000
_cell.length_b   1.000
_cell.length_c   1.000
_cell.angle_alpha   90.00
_cell.angle_beta   90.00
_cell.angle_gamma   90.00
#
_symmetry.space_group_name_H-M   'P 1'
#
loop_
_entity.id
_entity.type
_entity.pdbx_description
1 polymer ?
#
loop_
_entity_poly.entity_id
_entity_poly.type
_entity_poly.pdbx_seq_one_letter_code
_entity_poly.pdbx_strand_id
1 'polypeptide(L)'
;GVVSPQTRFEYALALIRSRYATDILRGVNEFEDLCSTGDPNARRDYLYYLALANTKLKEYQRARDCIKKFLSVEPDNRQAQELDRLI
;
A
#
# COMPACT_ATOMS: atom_id res chain seq x y z
N GLY A 1 18.80 11.38 -13.90
CA GLY A 1 18.99 10.91 -12.51
C GLY A 1 18.01 9.78 -12.27
N VAL A 2 18.51 8.59 -11.91
CA VAL A 2 17.64 7.45 -11.63
C VAL A 2 17.04 7.68 -10.25
N VAL A 3 15.75 7.94 -10.18
CA VAL A 3 15.05 8.08 -8.89
C VAL A 3 15.02 6.71 -8.25
N SER A 4 15.61 6.59 -7.05
CA SER A 4 15.65 5.31 -6.34
C SER A 4 14.22 4.89 -5.97
N PRO A 5 13.88 3.58 -6.02
CA PRO A 5 12.56 3.08 -5.65
C PRO A 5 12.18 3.45 -4.20
N GLN A 6 13.16 3.59 -3.31
CA GLN A 6 12.98 4.13 -1.96
C GLN A 6 12.47 5.57 -1.95
N THR A 7 12.98 6.45 -2.82
CA THR A 7 12.54 7.84 -2.89
C THR A 7 11.10 7.95 -3.40
N ARG A 8 10.73 7.13 -4.39
CA ARG A 8 9.34 7.05 -4.86
C ARG A 8 8.41 6.52 -3.77
N PHE A 9 8.88 5.54 -2.99
CA PHE A 9 8.15 5.01 -1.85
C PHE A 9 7.89 6.08 -0.79
N GLU A 10 8.91 6.84 -0.38
CA GLU A 10 8.75 7.93 0.60
C GLU A 10 7.79 9.01 0.09
N TYR A 11 7.85 9.33 -1.20
CA TYR A 11 6.93 10.26 -1.84
C TYR A 11 5.48 9.76 -1.79
N ALA A 12 5.24 8.51 -2.20
CA ALA A 12 3.91 7.88 -2.13
C ALA A 12 3.40 7.79 -0.69
N LEU A 13 4.28 7.48 0.27
CA LEU A 13 3.95 7.44 1.70
C LEU A 13 3.51 8.81 2.22
N ALA A 14 4.19 9.89 1.82
CA ALA A 14 3.80 11.25 2.17
C ALA A 14 2.43 11.62 1.57
N LEU A 15 2.15 11.20 0.34
CA LEU A 15 0.88 11.42 -0.34
C LEU A 15 -0.30 10.73 0.36
N ILE A 16 -0.18 9.46 0.76
CA ILE A 16 -1.26 8.75 1.46
C ILE A 16 -1.51 9.26 2.89
N ARG A 17 -0.52 9.97 3.46
CA ARG A 17 -0.63 10.66 4.75
C ARG A 17 -1.29 12.03 4.63
N SER A 18 -1.44 12.55 3.42
CA SER A 18 -2.16 13.80 3.15
C SER A 18 -3.64 13.70 3.56
N ARG A 19 -4.25 14.86 3.78
CA ARG A 19 -5.68 15.02 4.09
C ARG A 19 -6.56 15.05 2.84
N TYR A 20 -5.97 15.23 1.67
CA TYR A 20 -6.69 15.35 0.41
C TYR A 20 -6.84 13.97 -0.25
N ALA A 21 -8.08 13.59 -0.57
CA ALA A 21 -8.36 12.32 -1.25
C ALA A 21 -7.64 12.20 -2.59
N THR A 22 -7.43 13.31 -3.30
CA THR A 22 -6.66 13.37 -4.55
C THR A 22 -5.20 12.99 -4.37
N ASP A 23 -4.57 13.43 -3.28
CA ASP A 23 -3.18 13.07 -2.98
C ASP A 23 -3.09 11.58 -2.61
N ILE A 24 -4.03 11.08 -1.80
CA ILE A 24 -4.08 9.67 -1.43
C ILE A 24 -4.22 8.80 -2.68
N LEU A 25 -5.11 9.17 -3.61
CA LEU A 25 -5.26 8.49 -4.90
C LEU A 25 -3.97 8.50 -5.73
N ARG A 26 -3.25 9.62 -5.77
CA ARG A 26 -1.95 9.70 -6.43
C ARG A 26 -0.92 8.79 -5.77
N GLY A 27 -0.90 8.73 -4.44
CA GLY A 27 -0.04 7.82 -3.68
C GLY A 27 -0.37 6.36 -3.98
N VAL A 28 -1.65 5.99 -4.06
CA VAL A 28 -2.09 4.63 -4.44
C VAL A 28 -1.57 4.25 -5.82
N ASN A 29 -1.76 5.12 -6.83
CA ASN A 29 -1.25 4.86 -8.18
C ASN A 29 0.28 4.69 -8.20
N GLU A 30 1.01 5.53 -7.47
CA GLU A 30 2.48 5.42 -7.38
C GLU A 30 2.90 4.10 -6.69
N PHE A 31 2.18 3.68 -5.66
CA PHE A 31 2.41 2.37 -5.03
C PHE A 31 2.08 1.20 -5.95
N GLU A 32 1.04 1.28 -6.80
CA GLU A 32 0.75 0.24 -7.80
C GLU A 32 1.85 0.13 -8.87
N ASP A 33 2.41 1.26 -9.29
CA ASP A 33 3.57 1.30 -10.22
C ASP A 33 4.81 0.67 -9.57
N LEU A 34 5.11 1.04 -8.32
CA LEU A 34 6.19 0.45 -7.51
C LEU A 34 5.95 -1.05 -7.24
N CYS A 35 4.70 -1.47 -7.08
CA CYS A 35 4.34 -2.88 -6.90
C CYS A 35 4.58 -3.70 -8.16
N SER A 36 4.47 -3.08 -9.34
CA SER A 36 4.72 -3.73 -10.64
C SER A 36 6.19 -3.74 -11.03
N THR A 37 6.93 -2.67 -10.70
CA THR A 37 8.34 -2.47 -11.10
C THR A 37 9.36 -2.81 -10.02
N GLY A 38 8.94 -2.86 -8.75
CA GLY A 38 9.81 -3.01 -7.59
C GLY A 38 10.04 -4.46 -7.16
N ASP A 39 10.87 -4.60 -6.13
CA ASP A 39 11.29 -5.89 -5.60
C ASP A 39 10.12 -6.70 -5.00
N PRO A 40 10.11 -8.04 -5.15
CA PRO A 40 9.09 -8.91 -4.55
C PRO A 40 9.05 -8.82 -3.02
N ASN A 41 10.20 -8.49 -2.39
CA ASN A 41 10.28 -8.28 -0.95
C ASN A 41 9.59 -6.97 -0.54
N ALA A 42 9.81 -5.89 -1.30
CA ALA A 42 9.18 -4.59 -1.05
C ALA A 42 7.71 -4.53 -1.48
N ARG A 43 7.29 -5.42 -2.41
CA ARG A 43 5.90 -5.61 -2.82
C ARG A 43 4.97 -5.87 -1.63
N ARG A 44 5.48 -6.54 -0.60
CA ARG A 44 4.75 -6.81 0.64
C ARG A 44 4.42 -5.49 1.35
N ASP A 45 5.43 -4.65 1.59
CA ASP A 45 5.23 -3.32 2.18
C ASP A 45 4.26 -2.48 1.34
N TYR A 46 4.39 -2.50 0.02
CA TYR A 46 3.50 -1.75 -0.87
C TYR A 46 2.04 -2.17 -0.73
N LEU A 47 1.74 -3.49 -0.67
CA LEU A 47 0.39 -3.99 -0.46
C LEU A 47 -0.20 -3.55 0.89
N TYR A 48 0.62 -3.52 1.94
CA TYR A 48 0.21 -3.03 3.25
C TYR A 48 -0.17 -1.53 3.20
N TYR A 49 0.68 -0.69 2.60
CA TYR A 49 0.38 0.74 2.44
C TYR A 49 -0.78 1.00 1.47
N LEU A 50 -0.96 0.18 0.44
CA LEU A 50 -2.14 0.23 -0.44
C LEU A 50 -3.41 -0.01 0.36
N ALA A 51 -3.42 -1.03 1.22
CA ALA A 51 -4.57 -1.33 2.07
C ALA A 51 -4.88 -0.17 3.02
N LEU A 52 -3.86 0.42 3.65
CA LEU A 52 -4.02 1.59 4.52
C LEU A 52 -4.60 2.80 3.77
N ALA A 53 -4.10 3.08 2.56
CA ALA A 53 -4.57 4.17 1.72
C ALA A 53 -6.00 3.97 1.23
N ASN A 54 -6.35 2.76 0.78
CA ASN A 54 -7.72 2.42 0.40
C ASN A 54 -8.69 2.49 1.59
N THR A 55 -8.24 2.09 2.80
CA THR A 55 -9.02 2.24 4.04
C THR A 55 -9.34 3.71 4.32
N LYS A 56 -8.36 4.61 4.15
CA LYS A 56 -8.58 6.07 4.26
C LYS A 56 -9.56 6.61 3.22
N LEU A 57 -9.55 6.06 2.01
CA LEU A 57 -10.49 6.41 0.94
C LEU A 57 -11.90 5.81 1.16
N LYS A 58 -12.11 5.05 2.24
CA LYS A 58 -13.33 4.26 2.51
C LYS A 58 -13.59 3.17 1.48
N GLU A 59 -12.56 2.78 0.72
CA GLU A 59 -12.55 1.69 -0.26
C GLU A 59 -12.17 0.38 0.44
N TYR A 60 -12.98 -0.04 1.41
CA TYR A 60 -12.68 -1.20 2.26
C TYR A 60 -12.59 -2.52 1.48
N GLN A 61 -13.32 -2.65 0.37
CA GLN A 61 -13.25 -3.81 -0.52
C GLN A 61 -11.84 -3.97 -1.09
N ARG A 62 -11.31 -2.90 -1.71
CA ARG A 62 -9.95 -2.90 -2.28
C ARG A 62 -8.89 -3.09 -1.20
N ALA A 63 -9.11 -2.50 -0.02
CA ALA A 63 -8.20 -2.68 1.12
C ALA A 63 -8.14 -4.16 1.57
N ARG A 64 -9.28 -4.82 1.73
CA ARG A 64 -9.35 -6.26 2.05
C ARG A 64 -8.70 -7.13 0.99
N ASP A 65 -8.91 -6.83 -0.29
CA ASP A 65 -8.27 -7.60 -1.37
C ASP A 65 -6.74 -7.48 -1.33
N CYS A 66 -6.21 -6.30 -1.03
CA CYS A 66 -4.77 -6.08 -0.87
C CYS A 66 -4.22 -6.89 0.31
N ILE A 67 -4.91 -6.89 1.45
CA ILE A 67 -4.50 -7.64 2.64
C ILE A 67 -4.61 -9.15 2.40
N LYS A 68 -5.67 -9.64 1.76
CA LYS A 68 -5.79 -11.04 1.39
C LYS A 68 -4.66 -11.49 0.48
N LYS A 69 -4.28 -10.68 -0.51
CA LYS A 69 -3.10 -10.95 -1.36
C LYS A 69 -1.83 -10.99 -0.53
N PHE A 70 -1.67 -10.07 0.41
CA PHE A 70 -0.52 -10.05 1.31
C PHE A 70 -0.46 -11.30 2.20
N LEU A 71 -1.57 -11.66 2.86
CA LEU A 71 -1.69 -12.86 3.70
C LEU A 71 -1.57 -14.16 2.90
N SER A 72 -1.88 -14.16 1.60
CA SER A 72 -1.64 -15.32 0.74
C SER A 72 -0.15 -15.57 0.51
N VAL A 73 0.68 -14.53 0.61
CA VAL A 73 2.16 -14.65 0.52
C VAL A 73 2.76 -14.90 1.91
N GLU A 74 2.30 -14.18 2.93
CA GLU A 74 2.73 -14.32 4.33
C GLU A 74 1.54 -14.45 5.29
N PRO A 75 1.00 -15.67 5.46
CA PRO A 75 -0.18 -15.89 6.30
C PRO A 75 0.07 -15.66 7.79
N ASP A 76 1.32 -15.79 8.23
CA ASP A 76 1.72 -15.64 9.65
C ASP A 76 2.01 -14.17 10.04
N ASN A 77 1.82 -13.23 9.11
CA ASN A 77 2.15 -11.84 9.37
C ASN A 77 1.06 -11.15 10.20
N ARG A 78 1.37 -10.92 11.48
CA ARG A 78 0.46 -10.28 12.45
C ARG A 78 -0.01 -8.90 12.03
N GLN A 79 0.82 -8.09 11.38
CA GLN A 79 0.45 -6.72 10.98
C GLN A 79 -0.71 -6.73 9.99
N ALA A 80 -0.67 -7.63 9.01
CA ALA A 80 -1.74 -7.77 8.04
C ALA A 80 -3.01 -8.36 8.63
N GLN A 81 -2.89 -9.31 9.57
CA GLN A 81 -4.05 -9.84 10.29
C GLN A 81 -4.73 -8.77 11.17
N GLU A 82 -3.96 -7.93 11.85
CA GLU A 82 -4.50 -6.79 12.60
C GLU A 82 -5.18 -5.78 11.67
N LEU A 83 -4.56 -5.47 10.53
CA LEU A 83 -5.14 -4.55 9.57
C LEU A 83 -6.44 -5.09 8.97
N ASP A 84 -6.54 -6.39 8.67
CA ASP A 84 -7.79 -7.02 8.19
C ASP A 84 -8.92 -6.97 9.24
N ARG A 85 -8.57 -7.05 10.53
CA ARG A 85 -9.52 -6.91 11.64
C ARG A 85 -9.97 -5.45 11.88
N LEU A 86 -9.13 -4.49 11.52
CA LEU A 86 -9.41 -3.06 11.64
C LEU A 86 -10.32 -2.52 10.53
N ILE A 87 -10.43 -3.24 9.40
CA ILE A 87 -11.22 -2.89 8.21
C ILE A 87 -12.58 -3.57 8.22
#